data_AF-R0CGK4-F1
#
_entry.id   AF-R0CGK4-F1
#
_cell.length_a   1.000
_cell.length_b   1.000
_cell.length_c   1.000
_cell.angle_alpha   90.00
_cell.angle_beta   90.00
_cell.angle_gamma   90.00
#
_symmetry.space_group_name_H-M   'P 1'
#
loop_
_entity.id
_entity.type
_entity.pdbx_description
1 polymer ?
#
loop_
_entity_poly.entity_id
_entity_poly.type
_entity_poly.pdbx_seq_one_letter_code
_entity_poly.pdbx_strand_id
1 'polypeptide(L)'
;MTRLATLITTIAAIAGMAGCSTAGLEQAGKAGESKMTEHTPPATTCKATAAPDDALIGKSEQDATALLNGCLWRVSERDGKALPGTMDYREERRNLGIRGGKVVWVRRG
;
A
#
# COMPACT_ATOMS: atom_id res chain seq x y z
N MET A 1 -14.05 -41.83 42.23
CA MET A 1 -12.64 -41.90 41.79
C MET A 1 -12.11 -40.48 41.70
N THR A 2 -11.04 -40.21 42.45
CA THR A 2 -9.98 -39.20 42.30
C THR A 2 -10.25 -37.81 41.68
N ARG A 3 -9.99 -36.78 42.51
CA ARG A 3 -9.65 -35.38 42.15
C ARG A 3 -8.21 -35.28 41.58
N LEU A 4 -7.82 -34.06 41.17
CA LEU A 4 -6.49 -33.51 40.81
C LEU A 4 -6.12 -33.57 39.31
N ALA A 5 -5.47 -32.59 38.67
CA ALA A 5 -4.82 -31.36 39.13
C ALA A 5 -4.73 -30.31 37.99
N THR A 6 -4.74 -29.05 38.42
CA THR A 6 -4.35 -27.80 37.77
C THR A 6 -2.98 -27.87 37.07
N LEU A 7 -2.77 -27.12 35.98
CA LEU A 7 -1.48 -26.46 35.72
C LEU A 7 -1.65 -25.21 34.85
N ILE A 8 -1.13 -24.13 35.42
CA ILE A 8 -1.10 -22.74 35.02
C ILE A 8 -0.03 -22.56 33.94
N THR A 9 -0.29 -21.73 32.93
CA THR A 9 0.77 -21.11 32.11
C THR A 9 0.51 -19.61 31.99
N THR A 10 1.14 -18.87 32.89
CA THR A 10 1.30 -17.42 32.88
C THR A 10 2.11 -17.00 31.64
N ILE A 11 1.51 -16.18 30.78
CA ILE A 11 2.25 -15.55 29.68
C ILE A 11 2.99 -14.31 30.22
N ALA A 12 4.28 -14.28 29.91
CA ALA A 12 5.26 -13.33 30.38
C ALA A 12 4.96 -11.87 29.97
N ALA A 13 5.12 -10.95 30.93
CA ALA A 13 5.22 -9.53 30.67
C ALA A 13 6.58 -9.21 30.04
N ILE A 14 6.57 -8.66 28.82
CA ILE A 14 7.77 -8.13 28.16
C ILE A 14 7.90 -6.64 28.52
N ALA A 15 9.07 -6.32 29.06
CA ALA A 15 9.48 -4.99 29.48
C ALA A 15 9.93 -4.12 28.31
N GLY A 16 9.73 -2.82 28.47
CA GLY A 16 10.71 -1.79 28.10
C GLY A 16 10.76 -1.35 26.65
N MET A 17 10.08 -0.24 26.35
CA MET A 17 10.55 0.70 25.32
C MET A 17 10.77 2.05 25.98
N ALA A 18 12.03 2.32 26.36
CA ALA A 18 12.51 3.68 26.54
C ALA A 18 12.77 4.25 25.14
N GLY A 19 11.99 5.24 24.74
CA GLY A 19 12.14 5.98 23.47
C GLY A 19 12.28 7.47 23.76
N CYS A 20 13.37 8.06 23.28
CA CYS A 20 13.88 9.40 23.54
C CYS A 20 12.86 10.55 23.51
N SER A 21 12.81 11.34 24.59
CA SER A 21 12.39 12.74 24.52
C SER A 21 13.57 13.58 24.04
N THR A 22 13.51 14.07 22.80
CA THR A 22 14.22 15.30 22.40
C THR A 22 13.22 16.21 21.70
N ALA A 23 12.75 17.20 22.45
CA ALA A 23 12.20 18.42 21.88
C ALA A 23 13.00 19.56 22.53
N GLY A 24 14.25 19.68 22.08
CA GLY A 24 15.04 20.87 22.26
C GLY A 24 14.40 22.05 21.52
N LEU A 25 14.53 23.20 22.19
CA LEU A 25 14.23 24.56 21.78
C LEU A 25 13.95 24.85 20.30
N GLU A 26 12.89 25.64 20.13
CA GLU A 26 12.83 26.85 19.31
C GLU A 26 13.75 26.92 18.07
N GLN A 27 13.12 26.94 16.90
CA GLN A 27 13.60 27.85 15.87
C GLN A 27 12.42 28.46 15.11
N ALA A 28 12.03 29.65 15.55
CA ALA A 28 11.31 30.61 14.73
C ALA A 28 12.19 30.94 13.51
N GLY A 29 11.70 30.64 12.31
CA GLY A 29 12.48 30.79 11.09
C GLY A 29 11.61 30.82 9.84
N LYS A 30 11.07 32.02 9.56
CA LYS A 30 10.70 32.55 8.24
C LYS A 30 9.72 31.72 7.40
N ALA A 31 8.48 32.23 7.36
CA ALA A 31 7.60 32.12 6.21
C ALA A 31 8.33 32.59 4.94
N GLY A 32 8.26 31.76 3.90
CA GLY A 32 8.88 31.99 2.60
C GLY A 32 8.52 30.85 1.66
N GLU A 33 7.24 30.81 1.29
CA GLU A 33 6.66 30.23 0.08
C GLU A 33 7.55 29.22 -0.67
N SER A 34 7.49 27.95 -0.28
CA SER A 34 7.98 26.88 -1.14
C SER A 34 7.05 26.81 -2.33
N LYS A 35 7.50 27.40 -3.44
CA LYS A 35 6.88 27.30 -4.76
C LYS A 35 6.76 25.81 -5.06
N MET A 36 5.57 25.26 -4.83
CA MET A 36 5.21 23.92 -5.26
C MET A 36 5.53 23.87 -6.75
N THR A 37 6.61 23.18 -7.11
CA THR A 37 6.86 22.79 -8.48
C THR A 37 5.67 21.92 -8.85
N GLU A 38 4.78 22.50 -9.64
CA GLU A 38 3.72 21.81 -10.34
C GLU A 38 4.39 20.65 -11.07
N HIS A 39 4.28 19.47 -10.48
CA HIS A 39 4.85 18.27 -11.02
C HIS A 39 3.90 17.85 -12.13
N THR A 40 4.00 18.51 -13.29
CA THR A 40 3.38 18.04 -14.53
C THR A 40 3.90 16.63 -14.72
N PRO A 41 3.08 15.58 -14.49
CA PRO A 41 3.55 14.23 -14.68
C PRO A 41 3.93 14.15 -16.16
N PRO A 42 5.13 13.64 -16.50
CA PRO A 42 5.39 13.34 -17.89
C PRO A 42 4.28 12.41 -18.34
N ALA A 43 3.49 12.86 -19.31
CA ALA A 43 2.50 12.05 -20.00
C ALA A 43 3.25 11.06 -20.89
N THR A 44 4.02 10.16 -20.25
CA THR A 44 4.38 8.90 -20.86
C THR A 44 3.06 8.16 -20.95
N THR A 45 2.35 8.36 -22.06
CA THR A 45 1.12 7.63 -22.39
C THR A 45 1.46 6.16 -22.33
N CYS A 46 1.22 5.54 -21.19
CA CYS A 46 1.53 4.15 -20.99
C CYS A 46 0.78 3.35 -22.05
N LYS A 47 1.45 2.39 -22.69
CA LYS A 47 0.84 1.51 -23.68
C LYS A 47 -0.38 0.77 -23.12
N ALA A 48 -0.37 0.44 -21.84
CA ALA A 48 -1.53 -0.15 -21.17
C ALA A 48 -2.65 0.85 -20.89
N THR A 49 -2.45 2.17 -20.93
CA THR A 49 -3.56 3.14 -20.91
C THR A 49 -4.52 2.92 -22.09
N ALA A 50 -4.03 2.38 -23.21
CA ALA A 50 -4.87 1.99 -24.35
C ALA A 50 -5.65 0.68 -24.12
N ALA A 51 -5.20 -0.19 -23.20
CA ALA A 51 -5.90 -1.42 -22.88
C ALA A 51 -7.01 -1.15 -21.85
N PRO A 52 -8.22 -1.72 -22.01
CA PRO A 52 -9.29 -1.54 -21.05
C PRO A 52 -8.96 -2.27 -19.74
N ASP A 53 -9.50 -1.77 -18.62
CA ASP A 53 -9.13 -2.26 -17.28
C ASP A 53 -9.60 -3.69 -17.02
N ASP A 54 -10.75 -4.07 -17.60
CA ASP A 54 -11.31 -5.42 -17.54
C ASP A 54 -10.42 -6.47 -18.21
N ALA A 55 -9.59 -6.09 -19.17
CA ALA A 55 -8.64 -7.00 -19.80
C ALA A 55 -7.62 -7.59 -18.82
N LEU A 56 -7.43 -7.01 -17.63
CA LEU A 56 -6.52 -7.55 -16.62
C LEU A 56 -7.19 -8.64 -15.76
N ILE A 57 -8.51 -8.69 -15.68
CA ILE A 57 -9.25 -9.61 -14.81
C ILE A 57 -8.97 -11.07 -15.23
N GLY A 58 -8.73 -11.94 -14.25
CA GLY A 58 -8.45 -13.36 -14.44
C GLY A 58 -7.01 -13.70 -14.86
N LYS A 59 -6.23 -12.71 -15.29
CA LYS A 59 -4.80 -12.87 -15.58
C LYS A 59 -4.00 -13.14 -14.32
N SER A 60 -2.88 -13.84 -14.48
CA SER A 60 -1.91 -13.96 -13.39
C SER A 60 -1.33 -12.59 -13.04
N GLU A 61 -0.81 -12.43 -11.82
CA GLU A 61 -0.10 -11.21 -11.43
C GLU A 61 1.10 -10.93 -12.35
N GLN A 62 1.79 -11.97 -12.82
CA GLN A 62 2.92 -11.85 -13.75
C GLN A 62 2.46 -11.31 -15.12
N ASP A 63 1.39 -11.85 -15.69
CA ASP A 63 0.85 -11.39 -16.98
C ASP A 63 0.32 -9.95 -16.86
N ALA A 64 -0.36 -9.64 -15.77
CA ALA A 64 -0.83 -8.27 -15.50
C ALA A 64 0.34 -7.29 -15.39
N THR A 65 1.42 -7.67 -14.69
CA THR A 65 2.66 -6.87 -14.60
C THR A 65 3.28 -6.62 -15.97
N ALA A 66 3.32 -7.64 -16.84
CA ALA A 66 3.85 -7.51 -18.18
C ALA A 66 3.01 -6.55 -19.05
N LEU A 67 1.68 -6.64 -18.95
CA LEU A 67 0.76 -5.74 -19.67
C LEU A 67 0.84 -4.30 -19.16
N LEU A 68 1.09 -4.12 -17.87
CA LEU A 68 1.21 -2.83 -17.21
C LEU A 68 2.64 -2.29 -17.20
N ASN A 69 3.56 -2.88 -17.97
CA ASN A 69 4.93 -2.38 -18.05
C ASN A 69 4.95 -0.92 -18.53
N GLY A 70 5.59 -0.04 -17.75
CA GLY A 70 5.61 1.40 -18.01
C GLY A 70 4.34 2.16 -17.61
N CYS A 71 3.35 1.51 -17.00
CA CYS A 71 2.18 2.16 -16.39
C CYS A 71 2.39 2.41 -14.91
N LEU A 72 1.63 3.36 -14.38
CA LEU A 72 1.43 3.49 -12.94
C LEU A 72 0.39 2.47 -12.47
N TRP A 73 0.79 1.56 -11.58
CA TRP A 73 -0.11 0.60 -10.96
C TRP A 73 0.43 0.12 -9.61
N ARG A 74 -0.45 -0.48 -8.79
CA ARG A 74 -0.09 -1.15 -7.54
C ARG A 74 -1.06 -2.28 -7.21
N VAL A 75 -0.64 -3.20 -6.35
CA VAL A 75 -1.56 -4.14 -5.68
C VAL A 75 -2.13 -3.44 -4.44
N SER A 76 -3.45 -3.38 -4.32
CA SER A 76 -4.15 -2.76 -3.19
C SER A 76 -4.84 -3.76 -2.27
N GLU A 77 -5.05 -4.98 -2.74
CA GLU A 77 -5.56 -6.08 -1.92
C GLU A 77 -4.90 -7.38 -2.35
N ARG A 78 -4.55 -8.22 -1.38
CA ARG A 78 -4.08 -9.59 -1.60
C ARG A 78 -4.92 -10.55 -0.77
N ASP A 79 -5.61 -11.47 -1.44
CA ASP A 79 -6.45 -12.52 -0.86
C ASP A 79 -7.46 -12.00 0.16
N GLY A 80 -8.15 -10.89 -0.16
CA GLY A 80 -9.13 -10.26 0.73
C GLY A 80 -8.54 -9.32 1.78
N LYS A 81 -7.21 -9.16 1.85
CA LYS A 81 -6.54 -8.25 2.79
C LYS A 81 -6.06 -7.00 2.07
N ALA A 82 -6.57 -5.85 2.48
CA ALA A 82 -6.10 -4.56 1.98
C ALA A 82 -4.63 -4.34 2.34
N LEU A 83 -3.86 -3.78 1.40
CA LEU A 83 -2.47 -3.39 1.62
C LEU A 83 -2.39 -1.90 1.99
N PRO A 84 -1.41 -1.49 2.82
CA PRO A 84 -1.21 -0.08 3.15
C PRO A 84 -1.01 0.77 1.90
N GLY A 85 -1.66 1.94 1.87
CA GLY A 85 -1.54 2.88 0.76
C GLY A 85 -1.90 4.29 1.20
N THR A 86 -1.43 5.27 0.43
CA THR A 86 -1.79 6.67 0.56
C THR A 86 -3.12 6.98 -0.14
N MET A 87 -3.80 8.02 0.34
CA MET A 87 -5.11 8.49 -0.16
C MET A 87 -4.99 9.49 -1.34
N ASP A 88 -3.83 9.58 -1.98
CA ASP A 88 -3.63 10.42 -3.16
C ASP A 88 -4.44 9.84 -4.33
N TYR A 89 -5.26 10.65 -4.99
CA TYR A 89 -5.97 10.22 -6.19
C TYR A 89 -5.11 10.46 -7.43
N ARG A 90 -4.89 9.41 -8.22
CA ARG A 90 -4.20 9.45 -9.52
C ARG A 90 -5.04 8.68 -10.53
N GLU A 91 -5.73 9.40 -11.40
CA GLU A 91 -6.66 8.82 -12.38
C GLU A 91 -5.99 7.77 -13.28
N GLU A 92 -4.70 7.96 -13.57
CA GLU A 92 -3.92 7.07 -14.40
C GLU A 92 -3.52 5.77 -13.67
N ARG A 93 -3.52 5.77 -12.33
CA ARG A 93 -3.12 4.62 -11.51
C ARG A 93 -4.14 3.51 -11.58
N ARG A 94 -3.69 2.28 -11.87
CA ARG A 94 -4.49 1.07 -11.64
C ARG A 94 -4.16 0.42 -10.32
N ASN A 95 -5.18 0.16 -9.52
CA ASN A 95 -5.10 -0.64 -8.31
C ASN A 95 -5.65 -2.02 -8.61
N LEU A 96 -4.88 -3.05 -8.27
CA LEU A 96 -5.25 -4.44 -8.51
C LEU A 96 -5.62 -5.11 -7.19
N GLY A 97 -6.74 -5.83 -7.21
CA GLY A 97 -7.03 -6.86 -6.22
C GLY A 97 -6.56 -8.20 -6.73
N ILE A 98 -5.70 -8.88 -5.97
CA ILE A 98 -5.20 -10.20 -6.30
C ILE A 98 -5.83 -11.23 -5.37
N ARG A 99 -6.32 -12.34 -5.92
CA ARG A 99 -6.77 -13.51 -5.15
C ARG A 99 -6.29 -14.78 -5.84
N GLY A 100 -5.65 -15.68 -5.09
CA GLY A 100 -5.11 -16.93 -5.64
C GLY A 100 -4.14 -16.70 -6.80
N GLY A 101 -3.34 -15.62 -6.74
CA GLY A 101 -2.38 -15.24 -7.78
C GLY A 101 -2.97 -14.64 -9.06
N LYS A 102 -4.29 -14.39 -9.09
CA LYS A 102 -4.99 -13.79 -10.23
C LYS A 102 -5.62 -12.46 -9.88
N VAL A 103 -5.73 -11.57 -10.87
CA VAL A 103 -6.45 -10.31 -10.74
C VAL A 103 -7.96 -10.58 -10.66
N VAL A 104 -8.63 -10.08 -9.63
CA VAL A 104 -10.08 -10.23 -9.43
C VAL A 104 -10.84 -8.91 -9.54
N TRP A 105 -10.16 -7.78 -9.38
CA TRP A 105 -10.72 -6.46 -9.64
C TRP A 105 -9.62 -5.47 -10.02
N VAL A 106 -10.02 -4.44 -10.77
CA VAL A 106 -9.16 -3.31 -11.16
C VAL A 106 -9.94 -2.03 -10.87
N ARG A 107 -9.29 -1.05 -10.25
CA ARG A 107 -9.88 0.27 -9.98
C ARG A 107 -8.88 1.38 -10.29
N ARG A 108 -9.36 2.49 -10.86
CA ARG A 108 -8.56 3.71 -10.99
C ARG A 108 -8.57 4.52 -9.71
N GLY A 109 -7.47 5.22 -9.43
CA GLY A 109 -7.38 6.15 -8.29
C GLY A 109 -6.17 6.00 -7.41
#